data_AF-A0A2E2HGI9-F1
#
_entry.id   AF-A0A2E2HGI9-F1
#
_cell.length_a   1.000
_cell.length_b   1.000
_cell.length_c   1.000
_cell.angle_alpha   90.00
_cell.angle_beta   90.00
_cell.angle_gamma   90.00
#
_symmetry.space_group_name_H-M   'P 1'
#
loop_
_entity.id
_entity.type
_entity.pdbx_description
1 polymer ?
#
loop_
_entity_poly.entity_id
_entity_poly.type
_entity_poly.pdbx_seq_one_letter_code
_entity_poly.pdbx_strand_id
1 'polypeptide(L)'
;MGHLFYLFSEDCRVYATRWGYKTPALSRRHTQSSAGKVLFALKIPNYPDRIMKIIRIILASLGFILCTATQADVYELRTYTSHEGRLEALLERFENHTMRLFEKHGIHNIAYWLPQNEELAGHTLIYIVSHPDRESAAANWRSFATDPEWQQVAEESQRDGEIVESVQSVYMESTPWSPMQ
;
A
#
# COMPACT_ATOMS: atom_id res chain seq x y z
N MET A 1 -34.15 -7.32 33.01
CA MET A 1 -33.12 -6.26 33.03
C MET A 1 -31.78 -6.89 32.69
N GLY A 2 -31.08 -6.34 31.71
CA GLY A 2 -29.77 -6.83 31.29
C GLY A 2 -29.25 -5.93 30.18
N HIS A 3 -28.53 -4.87 30.56
CA HIS A 3 -27.80 -4.02 29.63
C HIS A 3 -26.46 -4.67 29.34
N LEU A 4 -26.11 -4.85 28.06
CA LEU A 4 -24.78 -5.26 27.64
C LEU A 4 -24.17 -4.10 26.85
N PHE A 5 -23.04 -3.60 27.33
CA PHE A 5 -22.21 -2.53 26.74
C PHE A 5 -20.85 -3.09 26.30
N TYR A 6 -20.09 -2.25 25.56
CA TYR A 6 -18.64 -2.28 25.19
C TYR A 6 -18.31 -2.75 23.75
N LEU A 7 -17.33 -2.22 22.97
CA LEU A 7 -16.48 -0.99 22.96
C LEU A 7 -16.03 -0.71 21.49
N PHE A 8 -15.65 0.56 21.29
CA PHE A 8 -15.02 1.33 20.20
C PHE A 8 -14.09 0.68 19.17
N SER A 9 -14.12 1.26 17.96
CA SER A 9 -12.95 1.81 17.26
C SER A 9 -13.39 3.10 16.56
N GLU A 10 -12.73 4.21 16.89
CA GLU A 10 -12.67 5.39 16.03
C GLU A 10 -11.64 5.11 14.93
N ASP A 11 -11.77 5.77 13.78
CA ASP A 11 -10.92 5.69 12.59
C ASP A 11 -11.18 4.56 11.57
N CYS A 12 -12.24 4.78 10.79
CA CYS A 12 -12.25 4.40 9.37
C CYS A 12 -12.74 5.61 8.55
N ARG A 13 -11.82 6.46 8.08
CA ARG A 13 -12.10 7.40 7.00
C ARG A 13 -12.37 6.58 5.73
N VAL A 14 -13.64 6.32 5.44
CA VAL A 14 -14.06 5.72 4.18
C VAL A 14 -14.26 6.83 3.15
N TYR A 15 -13.37 6.89 2.15
CA TYR A 15 -13.64 7.58 0.89
C TYR A 15 -14.74 6.81 0.14
N ALA A 16 -15.90 7.43 -0.04
CA ALA A 16 -16.96 6.89 -0.88
C ALA A 16 -17.18 7.80 -2.11
N THR A 17 -16.53 7.45 -3.21
CA THR A 17 -16.79 8.01 -4.54
C THR A 17 -17.98 7.30 -5.20
N ARG A 18 -19.05 8.08 -5.41
CA ARG A 18 -19.88 8.16 -6.62
C ARG A 18 -20.07 6.85 -7.43
N TRP A 19 -21.05 6.03 -7.05
CA TRP A 19 -21.86 5.26 -8.01
C TRP A 19 -23.31 5.18 -7.51
N GLY A 20 -24.23 5.60 -8.36
CA GLY A 20 -25.63 5.86 -8.03
C GLY A 20 -26.45 4.58 -7.88
N TYR A 21 -26.93 4.34 -6.65
CA TYR A 21 -28.09 3.51 -6.38
C TYR A 21 -29.13 4.37 -5.64
N LYS A 22 -30.36 4.37 -6.16
CA LYS A 22 -31.50 5.14 -5.66
C LYS A 22 -31.83 4.72 -4.23
N THR A 23 -31.78 5.67 -3.29
CA THR A 23 -32.27 5.52 -1.92
C THR A 23 -33.79 5.68 -1.87
N PRO A 24 -34.53 4.88 -1.08
CA PRO A 24 -35.92 5.19 -0.75
C PRO A 24 -35.96 6.38 0.22
N ALA A 25 -36.96 7.23 0.05
CA ALA A 25 -37.13 8.49 0.78
C ALA A 25 -37.16 8.31 2.30
N LEU A 26 -36.24 8.99 3.00
CA LEU A 26 -36.29 9.21 4.44
C LEU A 26 -36.68 10.68 4.69
N SER A 27 -37.81 10.90 5.37
CA SER A 27 -38.28 12.23 5.73
C SER A 27 -37.30 12.91 6.69
N ARG A 28 -36.76 14.08 6.30
CA ARG A 28 -35.94 14.92 7.17
C ARG A 28 -36.75 15.43 8.35
N ARG A 29 -36.28 15.19 9.57
CA ARG A 29 -36.46 16.14 10.66
C ARG A 29 -35.10 16.71 11.02
N HIS A 30 -34.96 18.02 10.83
CA HIS A 30 -33.83 18.80 11.29
C HIS A 30 -33.88 18.89 12.81
N THR A 31 -32.88 18.33 13.49
CA THR A 31 -32.41 18.86 14.78
C THR A 31 -30.88 18.78 14.78
N GLN A 32 -30.27 19.95 14.81
CA GLN A 32 -28.85 20.22 14.82
C GLN A 32 -28.28 19.96 16.23
N SER A 33 -27.33 19.04 16.38
CA SER A 33 -26.40 18.97 17.53
C SER A 33 -25.24 18.01 17.23
N SER A 34 -24.12 18.24 17.89
CA SER A 34 -22.75 17.74 17.66
C SER A 34 -22.57 16.21 17.65
N ALA A 35 -21.52 15.76 16.96
CA ALA A 35 -20.93 14.42 17.00
C ALA A 35 -21.92 13.24 16.81
N GLY A 36 -22.26 12.96 15.56
CA GLY A 36 -23.21 11.90 15.18
C GLY A 36 -22.68 10.49 15.45
N LYS A 37 -22.99 9.94 16.62
CA LYS A 37 -23.03 8.49 16.86
C LYS A 37 -24.17 7.90 16.04
N VAL A 38 -23.86 7.23 14.93
CA VAL A 38 -24.85 6.44 14.19
C VAL A 38 -25.04 5.11 14.92
N LEU A 39 -26.00 5.05 15.83
CA LEU A 39 -26.35 3.82 16.53
C LEU A 39 -27.27 2.99 15.64
N PHE A 40 -26.73 1.96 14.98
CA PHE A 40 -27.55 0.95 14.33
C PHE A 40 -28.12 0.01 15.38
N ALA A 41 -29.33 0.30 15.86
CA ALA A 41 -30.09 -0.64 16.68
C ALA A 41 -30.74 -1.70 15.77
N LEU A 42 -30.02 -2.77 15.47
CA LEU A 42 -30.61 -3.97 14.90
C LEU A 42 -31.53 -4.60 15.94
N LYS A 43 -32.83 -4.69 15.63
CA LYS A 43 -33.81 -5.37 16.46
C LYS A 43 -33.61 -6.88 16.30
N ILE A 44 -32.80 -7.47 17.17
CA ILE A 44 -32.53 -8.91 17.15
C ILE A 44 -33.78 -9.63 17.68
N PRO A 45 -34.35 -10.61 16.93
CA PRO A 45 -35.43 -11.43 17.43
C PRO A 45 -35.00 -12.22 18.68
N ASN A 46 -35.98 -12.53 19.54
CA ASN A 46 -35.72 -13.22 20.79
C ASN A 46 -35.35 -14.69 20.50
N TYR A 47 -34.06 -14.99 20.47
CA TYR A 47 -33.56 -16.34 20.21
C TYR A 47 -33.49 -17.16 21.50
N PRO A 48 -33.77 -18.48 21.44
CA PRO A 48 -33.60 -19.36 22.60
C PRO A 48 -32.15 -19.35 23.11
N ASP A 49 -31.96 -19.43 24.43
CA ASP A 49 -30.67 -19.25 25.11
C ASP A 49 -29.50 -20.10 24.57
N ARG A 50 -29.81 -21.26 23.98
CA ARG A 50 -28.80 -22.13 23.36
C ARG A 50 -28.16 -21.48 22.12
N ILE A 51 -28.94 -20.76 21.33
CA ILE A 51 -28.47 -20.04 20.14
C ILE A 51 -27.65 -18.82 20.54
N MET A 52 -28.06 -18.10 21.59
CA MET A 52 -27.30 -16.96 22.12
C MET A 52 -25.94 -17.36 22.73
N LYS A 53 -25.82 -18.55 23.33
CA LYS A 53 -24.53 -19.08 23.80
C LYS A 53 -23.57 -19.37 22.63
N ILE A 54 -24.08 -19.98 21.55
CA ILE A 54 -23.28 -20.27 20.35
C ILE A 54 -22.83 -18.96 19.68
N ILE A 55 -23.73 -17.99 19.50
CA ILE A 55 -23.41 -16.68 18.93
C ILE A 55 -22.37 -15.93 19.78
N ARG A 56 -22.45 -16.01 21.12
CA ARG A 56 -21.44 -15.43 22.02
C ARG A 56 -20.09 -16.12 21.92
N ILE A 57 -20.03 -17.44 21.78
CA ILE A 57 -18.77 -18.17 21.58
C ILE A 57 -18.14 -17.78 20.24
N ILE A 58 -18.94 -17.68 19.18
CA ILE A 58 -18.48 -17.28 17.83
C ILE A 58 -18.01 -15.82 17.83
N LEU A 59 -18.74 -14.89 18.45
CA LEU A 59 -18.35 -13.49 18.54
C LEU A 59 -17.15 -13.26 19.46
N ALA A 60 -16.99 -14.03 20.54
CA ALA A 60 -15.82 -13.96 21.42
C ALA A 60 -14.55 -14.53 20.77
N SER A 61 -14.68 -15.43 19.78
CA SER A 61 -13.56 -15.97 19.00
C SER A 61 -13.28 -15.18 17.71
N LEU A 62 -14.26 -14.42 17.19
CA LEU A 62 -14.06 -13.44 16.10
C LEU A 62 -13.50 -12.08 16.55
N GLY A 63 -13.23 -11.89 17.84
CA GLY A 63 -12.72 -10.63 18.40
C GLY A 63 -11.20 -10.46 18.41
N PHE A 64 -10.44 -11.33 17.71
CA PHE A 64 -8.98 -11.29 17.68
C PHE A 64 -8.42 -11.18 16.25
N ILE A 65 -8.98 -10.31 15.41
CA ILE A 65 -8.33 -9.90 14.17
C ILE A 65 -8.69 -8.43 13.96
N LEU A 66 -7.74 -7.53 14.21
CA LEU A 66 -7.59 -6.18 13.63
C LEU A 66 -6.75 -5.32 14.58
N CYS A 67 -5.45 -5.52 14.51
CA CYS A 67 -4.52 -4.41 14.63
C CYS A 67 -3.29 -4.81 13.79
N THR A 68 -3.42 -4.72 12.47
CA THR A 68 -2.21 -4.48 11.69
C THR A 68 -1.77 -3.09 12.11
N ALA A 69 -0.81 -3.03 13.04
CA ALA A 69 -0.09 -1.81 13.35
C ALA A 69 0.25 -1.16 12.02
N THR A 70 -0.03 0.14 11.88
CA THR A 70 0.45 1.00 10.80
C THR A 70 1.87 0.59 10.50
N GLN A 71 2.06 -0.16 9.41
CA GLN A 71 3.36 -0.73 9.12
C GLN A 71 4.23 0.46 8.78
N ALA A 72 5.25 0.70 9.61
CA ALA A 72 6.18 1.79 9.37
C ALA A 72 6.93 1.42 8.08
N ASP A 73 6.60 2.10 7.00
CA ASP A 73 7.21 1.84 5.71
C ASP A 73 8.71 2.16 5.79
N VAL A 74 9.54 1.17 5.45
CA VAL A 74 10.96 1.38 5.20
C VAL A 74 11.09 1.84 3.77
N TYR A 75 11.71 3.00 3.60
CA TYR A 75 12.00 3.58 2.29
C TYR A 75 13.35 3.07 1.79
N GLU A 76 13.48 2.88 0.49
CA GLU A 76 14.73 2.51 -0.15
C GLU A 76 15.03 3.49 -1.29
N LEU A 77 16.11 4.25 -1.14
CA LEU A 77 16.68 5.07 -2.21
C LEU A 77 17.58 4.19 -3.08
N ARG A 78 17.34 4.23 -4.38
CA ARG A 78 18.14 3.51 -5.36
C ARG A 78 18.68 4.47 -6.41
N THR A 79 19.97 4.34 -6.67
CA THR A 79 20.68 5.11 -7.70
C THR A 79 21.21 4.12 -8.72
N TYR A 80 20.69 4.20 -9.94
CA TYR A 80 21.09 3.37 -11.06
C TYR A 80 21.94 4.21 -12.00
N THR A 81 23.15 3.74 -12.26
CA THR A 81 24.04 4.31 -13.27
C THR A 81 23.95 3.42 -14.51
N SER A 82 23.57 4.01 -15.64
CA SER A 82 23.51 3.32 -16.93
C SER A 82 24.87 3.36 -17.63
N HIS A 83 25.13 2.36 -18.46
CA HIS A 83 26.23 2.42 -19.43
C HIS A 83 26.08 3.62 -20.39
N GLU A 84 27.17 4.03 -21.03
CA GLU A 84 27.20 5.18 -21.94
C GLU A 84 26.14 5.06 -23.04
N GLY A 85 25.29 6.09 -23.18
CA GLY A 85 24.21 6.13 -24.18
C GLY A 85 23.02 5.19 -23.90
N ARG A 86 22.97 4.53 -22.73
CA ARG A 86 21.90 3.56 -22.38
C ARG A 86 20.83 4.09 -21.43
N LEU A 87 20.88 5.37 -21.05
CA LEU A 87 19.88 5.97 -20.16
C LEU A 87 18.45 5.88 -20.74
N GLU A 88 18.26 6.17 -22.02
CA GLU A 88 16.92 6.14 -22.63
C GLU A 88 16.30 4.73 -22.56
N ALA A 89 17.08 3.69 -22.86
CA ALA A 89 16.65 2.31 -22.73
C ALA A 89 16.33 1.92 -21.27
N LEU A 90 17.05 2.50 -20.30
CA LEU A 90 16.73 2.33 -18.88
C LEU A 90 15.36 2.94 -18.55
N LEU A 91 15.11 4.17 -19.01
CA LEU A 91 13.85 4.88 -18.76
C LEU A 91 12.66 4.17 -19.41
N GLU A 92 12.78 3.77 -20.67
CA GLU A 92 11.74 3.02 -21.39
C GLU A 92 11.39 1.71 -20.67
N ARG A 93 12.40 0.97 -20.19
CA ARG A 93 12.17 -0.25 -19.41
C ARG A 93 11.39 0.03 -18.13
N PHE A 94 11.69 1.14 -17.44
CA PHE A 94 10.99 1.53 -16.22
C PHE A 94 9.54 1.91 -16.50
N GLU A 95 9.32 2.78 -17.48
CA GLU A 95 8.01 3.30 -17.87
C GLU A 95 7.07 2.18 -18.34
N ASN A 96 7.56 1.28 -19.21
CA ASN A 96 6.72 0.27 -19.85
C ASN A 96 6.52 -1.00 -19.02
N HIS A 97 7.46 -1.33 -18.11
CA HIS A 97 7.47 -2.64 -17.45
C HIS A 97 7.73 -2.58 -15.96
N THR A 98 8.86 -1.99 -15.54
CA THR A 98 9.40 -2.19 -14.19
C THR A 98 8.44 -1.73 -13.10
N MET A 99 7.81 -0.56 -13.25
CA MET A 99 6.95 0.00 -12.20
C MET A 99 5.74 -0.90 -11.87
N ARG A 100 5.11 -1.48 -12.89
CA ARG A 100 4.00 -2.42 -12.71
C ARG A 100 4.48 -3.72 -12.05
N LEU A 101 5.64 -4.22 -12.45
CA LEU A 101 6.23 -5.42 -11.86
C LEU A 101 6.63 -5.18 -10.40
N PHE A 102 7.11 -3.99 -10.05
CA PHE A 102 7.36 -3.61 -8.65
C PHE A 102 6.09 -3.73 -7.81
N GLU A 103 4.97 -3.14 -8.24
CA GLU A 103 3.71 -3.26 -7.49
C GLU A 103 3.22 -4.70 -7.38
N LYS A 104 3.40 -5.52 -8.44
CA LYS A 104 3.07 -6.95 -8.44
C LYS A 104 3.79 -7.71 -7.32
N HIS A 105 5.00 -7.29 -6.95
CA HIS A 105 5.84 -7.91 -5.93
C HIS A 105 5.86 -7.16 -4.59
N GLY A 106 4.93 -6.23 -4.36
CA GLY A 106 4.86 -5.47 -3.11
C GLY A 106 6.02 -4.48 -2.92
N ILE A 107 6.62 -4.02 -4.02
CA ILE A 107 7.60 -2.94 -4.03
C ILE A 107 6.83 -1.69 -4.45
N HIS A 108 6.57 -0.78 -3.50
CA HIS A 108 5.71 0.35 -3.74
C HIS A 108 6.48 1.51 -4.37
N ASN A 109 6.03 1.99 -5.52
CA ASN A 109 6.69 3.08 -6.24
C ASN A 109 6.41 4.42 -5.53
N ILE A 110 7.45 5.17 -5.14
CA ILE A 110 7.30 6.46 -4.46
C ILE A 110 7.58 7.63 -5.42
N ALA A 111 8.79 7.70 -5.98
CA ALA A 111 9.18 8.79 -6.87
C ALA A 111 10.46 8.49 -7.64
N TYR A 112 10.64 9.19 -8.77
CA TYR A 112 11.70 9.00 -9.76
C TYR A 112 12.23 10.34 -10.25
N TRP A 113 13.56 10.44 -10.44
CA TRP A 113 14.23 11.66 -10.86
C TRP A 113 15.42 11.39 -11.77
N LEU A 114 15.64 12.32 -12.69
CA LEU A 114 16.89 12.47 -13.43
C LEU A 114 17.72 13.58 -12.77
N PRO A 115 18.96 13.29 -12.32
CA PRO A 115 19.84 14.31 -11.75
C PRO A 115 20.11 15.45 -12.72
N GLN A 116 20.26 16.66 -12.18
CA GLN A 116 20.65 17.85 -12.94
C GLN A 116 22.14 18.20 -12.75
N ASN A 117 22.82 17.53 -11.81
CA ASN A 117 24.26 17.69 -11.60
C ASN A 117 25.02 17.09 -12.79
N GLU A 118 25.95 17.84 -13.37
CA GLU A 118 26.68 17.47 -14.58
C GLU A 118 27.37 16.09 -14.47
N GLU A 119 27.93 15.77 -13.30
CA GLU A 119 28.60 14.48 -13.05
C GLU A 119 27.66 13.26 -13.12
N LEU A 120 26.36 13.43 -12.89
CA LEU A 120 25.38 12.33 -12.87
C LEU A 120 24.36 12.42 -14.02
N ALA A 121 24.24 13.60 -14.63
CA ALA A 121 23.27 13.87 -15.67
C ALA A 121 23.53 13.01 -16.92
N GLY A 122 22.45 12.58 -17.57
CA GLY A 122 22.54 11.82 -18.84
C GLY A 122 22.86 10.33 -18.70
N HIS A 123 23.13 9.83 -17.49
CA HIS A 123 23.42 8.41 -17.27
C HIS A 123 22.97 7.89 -15.90
N THR A 124 22.18 8.64 -15.14
CA THR A 124 21.72 8.22 -13.81
C THR A 124 20.20 8.35 -13.67
N LEU A 125 19.58 7.34 -13.07
CA LEU A 125 18.20 7.35 -12.58
C LEU A 125 18.21 7.19 -11.05
N ILE A 126 17.61 8.15 -10.34
CA ILE A 126 17.45 8.09 -8.87
C ILE A 126 15.98 7.87 -8.56
N TYR A 127 15.66 6.94 -7.69
CA TYR A 127 14.27 6.68 -7.31
C TYR A 127 14.13 6.15 -5.89
N ILE A 128 12.94 6.30 -5.34
CA ILE A 128 12.57 5.76 -4.02
C ILE A 128 11.44 4.76 -4.19
N VAL A 129 11.54 3.64 -3.47
CA VAL A 129 10.45 2.70 -3.24
C VAL A 129 10.21 2.54 -1.75
N SER A 130 9.03 2.03 -1.37
CA SER A 130 8.79 1.63 0.02
C SER A 130 8.47 0.15 0.14
N HIS A 131 8.78 -0.39 1.32
CA HIS A 131 8.51 -1.75 1.73
C HIS A 131 7.95 -1.75 3.16
N PRO A 132 7.16 -2.78 3.53
CA PRO A 132 6.60 -2.85 4.88
C PRO A 132 7.68 -2.96 5.98
N ASP A 133 8.81 -3.59 5.69
CA ASP A 133 9.98 -3.71 6.56
C ASP A 133 11.20 -4.24 5.76
N ARG A 134 12.36 -4.38 6.40
CA ARG A 134 13.60 -4.83 5.76
C ARG A 134 13.59 -6.30 5.31
N GLU A 135 12.88 -7.17 6.02
CA GLU A 135 12.75 -8.58 5.66
C GLU A 135 11.83 -8.75 4.46
N SER A 136 10.69 -8.05 4.49
CA SER A 136 9.75 -7.90 3.38
C SER A 136 10.45 -7.35 2.14
N ALA A 137 11.29 -6.33 2.26
CA ALA A 137 12.09 -5.82 1.14
C ALA A 137 12.95 -6.90 0.47
N ALA A 138 13.69 -7.68 1.26
CA ALA A 138 14.53 -8.75 0.75
C ALA A 138 13.70 -9.87 0.07
N ALA A 139 12.53 -10.19 0.60
CA ALA A 139 11.61 -11.15 -0.01
C ALA A 139 11.04 -10.63 -1.34
N ASN A 140 10.58 -9.38 -1.36
CA ASN A 140 9.98 -8.73 -2.53
C ASN A 140 11.00 -8.62 -3.67
N TRP A 141 12.23 -8.19 -3.40
CA TRP A 141 13.29 -8.14 -4.40
C TRP A 141 13.67 -9.52 -4.96
N ARG A 142 13.71 -10.56 -4.10
CA ARG A 142 13.96 -11.94 -4.55
C ARG A 142 12.82 -12.44 -5.45
N SER A 143 11.58 -12.15 -5.09
CA SER A 143 10.40 -12.52 -5.88
C SER A 143 10.41 -11.81 -7.24
N PHE A 144 10.65 -10.49 -7.25
CA PHE A 144 10.81 -9.71 -8.47
C PHE A 144 11.91 -10.27 -9.38
N ALA A 145 13.10 -10.54 -8.84
CA ALA A 145 14.23 -11.04 -9.62
C ALA A 145 13.99 -12.43 -10.24
N THR A 146 13.10 -13.22 -9.66
CA THR A 146 12.75 -14.57 -10.14
C THR A 146 11.46 -14.61 -10.95
N ASP A 147 10.81 -13.46 -11.19
CA ASP A 147 9.62 -13.38 -12.02
C ASP A 147 9.97 -13.68 -13.50
N PRO A 148 9.33 -14.67 -14.14
CA PRO A 148 9.59 -14.98 -15.55
C PRO A 148 9.34 -13.81 -16.49
N GLU A 149 8.36 -12.96 -16.18
CA GLU A 149 8.05 -11.77 -16.96
C GLU A 149 9.17 -10.72 -16.85
N TRP A 150 9.74 -10.56 -15.66
CA TRP A 150 10.91 -9.70 -15.47
C TRP A 150 12.13 -10.25 -16.22
N GLN A 151 12.39 -11.55 -16.13
CA GLN A 151 13.52 -12.19 -16.82
C GLN A 151 13.43 -11.97 -18.34
N GLN A 152 12.24 -12.13 -18.92
CA GLN A 152 12.00 -11.84 -20.33
C GLN A 152 12.25 -10.36 -20.65
N VAL A 153 11.67 -9.43 -19.90
CA VAL A 153 11.88 -7.98 -20.10
C VAL A 153 13.37 -7.61 -19.98
N ALA A 154 14.08 -8.19 -19.00
CA ALA A 154 15.50 -7.94 -18.79
C ALA A 154 16.36 -8.48 -19.95
N GLU A 155 16.02 -9.65 -20.50
CA GLU A 155 16.69 -10.20 -21.68
C GLU A 155 16.40 -9.33 -22.92
N GLU A 156 15.13 -9.01 -23.17
CA GLU A 156 14.69 -8.26 -24.35
C GLU A 156 15.29 -6.86 -24.39
N SER A 157 15.25 -6.14 -23.26
CA SER A 157 15.79 -4.79 -23.16
C SER A 157 17.31 -4.73 -23.29
N GLN A 158 18.03 -5.81 -22.97
CA GLN A 158 19.49 -5.85 -22.99
C GLN A 158 20.08 -6.49 -24.24
N ARG A 159 19.27 -6.77 -25.27
CA ARG A 159 19.76 -7.33 -26.55
C ARG A 159 20.80 -6.43 -27.23
N ASP A 160 20.63 -5.12 -27.13
CA ASP A 160 21.56 -4.13 -27.68
C ASP A 160 22.70 -3.77 -26.72
N GLY A 161 22.91 -4.57 -25.67
CA GLY A 161 23.93 -4.38 -24.65
C GLY A 161 23.35 -4.13 -23.26
N GLU A 162 24.20 -4.34 -22.25
CA GLU A 162 23.87 -4.08 -20.85
C GLU A 162 23.37 -2.64 -20.66
N ILE A 163 22.34 -2.47 -19.84
CA ILE A 163 21.73 -1.15 -19.60
C ILE A 163 22.32 -0.51 -18.34
N VAL A 164 22.44 -1.28 -17.25
CA VAL A 164 22.82 -0.78 -15.93
C VAL A 164 24.25 -1.21 -15.62
N GLU A 165 25.11 -0.24 -15.37
CA GLU A 165 26.50 -0.46 -14.98
C GLU A 165 26.60 -0.70 -13.47
N SER A 166 25.92 0.12 -12.66
CA SER A 166 25.97 0.00 -11.21
C SER A 166 24.65 0.35 -10.54
N VAL A 167 24.44 -0.24 -9.36
CA VAL A 167 23.27 -0.01 -8.52
C VAL A 167 23.72 0.24 -7.09
N GLN A 168 23.31 1.38 -6.54
CA GLN A 168 23.46 1.70 -5.13
C GLN A 168 22.09 1.67 -4.46
N SER A 169 22.03 1.15 -3.23
CA SER A 169 20.80 1.01 -2.44
C SER A 169 21.05 1.50 -1.01
N VAL A 170 20.18 2.38 -0.53
CA VAL A 170 20.20 2.92 0.83
C VAL A 170 18.79 2.84 1.42
N TYR A 171 18.65 2.09 2.50
CA TYR A 171 17.40 2.03 3.25
C TYR A 171 17.33 3.15 4.28
N MET A 172 16.14 3.70 4.45
CA MET A 172 15.88 4.91 5.23
C MET A 172 14.58 4.74 6.01
N GLU A 173 14.55 5.33 7.20
CA GLU A 173 13.33 5.49 8.00
C GLU A 173 12.85 6.92 7.89
N SER A 174 11.53 7.12 7.83
CA SER A 174 10.95 8.45 7.83
C SER A 174 11.13 9.09 9.21
N THR A 175 11.52 10.37 9.23
CA THR A 175 11.59 11.14 10.47
C THR A 175 10.20 11.66 10.86
N PRO A 176 9.92 11.96 12.15
CA PRO A 176 8.60 12.43 12.58
C PRO A 176 8.12 13.74 11.95
N TRP A 177 9.02 14.53 11.36
CA TRP A 177 8.69 15.79 10.68
C TRP A 177 8.72 15.68 9.15
N SER A 178 8.96 14.48 8.60
CA SER A 178 8.82 14.25 7.17
C SER A 178 7.33 14.40 6.77
N PRO A 179 7.00 15.24 5.77
CA PRO A 179 5.62 15.35 5.29
C PRO A 179 5.08 14.05 4.67
N MET A 180 5.98 13.22 4.14
CA MET A 180 5.69 11.90 3.60
C MET A 180 5.94 10.87 4.71
N GLN A 181 4.86 10.21 5.15
CA GLN A 181 4.84 9.16 6.17
C GLN A 181 4.35 7.87 5.53
#